data_AF-R8BXY7-F1
#
_entry.id   AF-R8BXY7-F1
#
_cell.length_a   1.000
_cell.length_b   1.000
_cell.length_c   1.000
_cell.angle_alpha   90.00
_cell.angle_beta   90.00
_cell.angle_gamma   90.00
#
_symmetry.space_group_name_H-M   'P 1'
#
loop_
_entity.id
_entity.type
_entity.pdbx_description
1 polymer ?
#
loop_
_entity_poly.entity_id
_entity_poly.type
_entity_poly.pdbx_seq_one_letter_code
_entity_poly.pdbx_strand_id
1 'polypeptide(L)'
;MDRPDHSTVERQIQDVIQSLYQVMVQVSSYDSAGGRPTRDVLGSELTSLSRSLQAVHRTASSQPATAAGAGAAPGELPSIPQELIMYVENGRNPDIYTREFVEIVRRGNQLMRGKMHAFSGFRDVLAEQIAAGMPELKEDVAKVVTSTGGDAKAVMAAAAANSGSQ
;
A
#
# COMPACT_ATOMS: atom_id res chain seq x y z
N MET A 1 -0.08 -16.06 -15.54
CA MET A 1 -1.56 -16.20 -15.47
C MET A 1 -2.11 -14.86 -15.89
N ASP A 2 -2.33 -14.70 -17.20
CA ASP A 2 -2.92 -13.49 -17.79
C ASP A 2 -4.24 -13.17 -17.08
N ARG A 3 -4.47 -11.90 -16.77
CA ARG A 3 -5.76 -11.34 -16.33
C ARG A 3 -6.50 -10.88 -17.60
N PRO A 4 -7.23 -11.75 -18.32
CA PRO A 4 -7.91 -11.39 -19.56
C PRO A 4 -8.84 -10.17 -19.39
N ASP A 5 -9.36 -9.95 -18.19
CA ASP A 5 -10.28 -8.83 -17.89
C ASP A 5 -9.58 -7.46 -17.81
N HIS A 6 -8.35 -7.38 -17.25
CA HIS A 6 -7.65 -6.10 -17.11
C HIS A 6 -7.19 -5.55 -18.45
N SER A 7 -6.60 -6.41 -19.30
CA SER A 7 -6.20 -6.04 -20.66
C SER A 7 -7.40 -5.64 -21.54
N THR A 8 -8.58 -6.19 -21.24
CA THR A 8 -9.83 -5.84 -21.94
C THR A 8 -10.31 -4.46 -21.52
N VAL A 9 -10.34 -4.15 -20.21
CA VAL A 9 -10.68 -2.81 -19.73
C VAL A 9 -9.69 -1.77 -20.24
N GLU A 10 -8.39 -2.07 -20.22
CA GLU A 10 -7.35 -1.18 -20.74
C GLU A 10 -7.58 -0.83 -22.22
N ARG A 11 -7.83 -1.85 -23.06
CA ARG A 11 -8.12 -1.64 -24.48
C ARG A 11 -9.40 -0.82 -24.68
N GLN A 12 -10.47 -1.12 -23.94
CA GLN A 12 -11.71 -0.34 -24.02
C GLN A 12 -11.50 1.13 -23.62
N ILE A 13 -10.65 1.41 -22.63
CA ILE A 13 -10.30 2.79 -22.24
C ILE A 13 -9.52 3.49 -23.38
N GLN A 14 -8.58 2.80 -24.03
CA GLN A 14 -7.87 3.33 -25.19
C GLN A 14 -8.84 3.69 -26.32
N ASP A 15 -9.79 2.81 -26.63
CA ASP A 15 -10.81 3.03 -27.66
C ASP A 15 -11.71 4.23 -27.33
N VAL A 16 -12.05 4.43 -26.05
CA VAL A 16 -12.81 5.60 -25.57
C VAL A 16 -12.01 6.89 -25.75
N ILE A 17 -10.73 6.91 -25.38
CA ILE A 17 -9.86 8.08 -25.56
C ILE A 17 -9.73 8.42 -27.06
N GLN A 18 -9.56 7.42 -27.91
CA GLN A 18 -9.51 7.61 -29.36
C GLN A 18 -10.83 8.15 -29.92
N SER A 19 -11.96 7.64 -29.45
CA SER A 19 -13.30 8.14 -29.82
C SER A 19 -13.48 9.61 -29.41
N LEU A 20 -13.03 10.00 -28.21
CA LEU A 20 -13.08 11.40 -27.75
C LEU A 20 -12.22 12.32 -28.63
N TYR A 21 -11.04 11.88 -29.03
CA TYR A 21 -10.18 12.63 -29.95
C TYR A 21 -10.83 12.79 -31.34
N GLN A 22 -11.42 11.72 -31.86
CA GLN A 22 -12.12 11.75 -33.15
C GLN A 22 -13.33 12.69 -33.13
N VAL A 23 -14.14 12.67 -32.06
CA VAL A 23 -15.23 13.63 -31.87
C VAL A 23 -14.70 15.07 -31.79
N MET A 24 -13.61 15.32 -31.06
CA MET A 24 -12.99 16.64 -30.98
C MET A 24 -12.58 17.18 -32.36
N VAL A 25 -11.92 16.35 -33.18
CA VAL A 25 -11.51 16.71 -34.54
C VAL A 25 -12.74 17.01 -35.41
N GLN A 26 -13.75 16.13 -35.41
CA GLN A 26 -14.95 16.31 -36.22
C GLN A 26 -15.75 17.56 -35.82
N VAL A 27 -15.80 17.90 -34.53
CA VAL A 27 -16.42 19.13 -34.03
C VAL A 27 -15.61 20.37 -34.46
N SER A 28 -14.28 20.30 -34.43
CA SER A 28 -13.43 21.42 -34.87
C SER A 28 -13.58 21.73 -36.36
N SER A 29 -13.88 20.73 -37.19
CA SER A 29 -14.08 20.87 -38.65
C SER A 29 -15.55 20.94 -39.06
N TYR A 30 -16.48 21.10 -38.12
CA TYR A 30 -17.91 20.88 -38.33
C TYR A 30 -18.53 21.75 -39.44
N ASP A 31 -18.05 22.98 -39.60
CA ASP A 31 -18.58 23.97 -40.56
C ASP A 31 -17.86 23.95 -41.92
N SER A 32 -16.69 23.30 -42.01
CA SER A 32 -15.82 23.39 -43.19
C SER A 32 -16.30 22.59 -44.41
N ALA A 33 -17.29 21.70 -44.25
CA ALA A 33 -17.64 20.67 -45.26
C ALA A 33 -19.09 20.71 -45.77
N GLY A 34 -19.91 21.72 -45.46
CA GLY A 34 -21.30 21.76 -45.94
C GLY A 34 -22.25 20.83 -45.18
N GLY A 35 -22.24 20.93 -43.84
CA GLY A 35 -23.39 20.87 -42.93
C GLY A 35 -24.22 19.59 -42.73
N ARG A 36 -24.50 18.77 -43.76
CA ARG A 36 -25.46 17.65 -43.64
C ARG A 36 -24.83 16.29 -43.28
N PRO A 37 -23.81 15.77 -43.99
CA PRO A 37 -23.23 14.47 -43.67
C PRO A 37 -22.49 14.46 -42.31
N THR A 38 -21.90 15.60 -41.91
CA THR A 38 -21.13 15.71 -40.66
C THR A 38 -21.98 15.57 -39.40
N ARG A 39 -23.25 15.99 -39.45
CA ARG A 39 -24.17 15.93 -38.31
C ARG A 39 -24.57 14.49 -37.98
N ASP A 40 -24.89 13.69 -38.99
CA ASP A 40 -25.31 12.30 -38.80
C ASP A 40 -24.14 11.43 -38.32
N VAL A 41 -22.93 11.70 -38.85
CA VAL A 41 -21.69 11.05 -38.40
C VAL A 41 -21.43 11.36 -36.92
N LEU A 42 -21.46 12.63 -36.51
CA LEU A 42 -21.28 13.00 -35.10
C LEU A 42 -22.32 12.36 -34.17
N GLY A 43 -23.58 12.28 -34.60
CA GLY A 43 -24.64 11.60 -33.84
C GLY A 43 -24.35 10.11 -33.64
N SER A 44 -23.85 9.44 -34.68
CA SER A 44 -23.45 8.04 -34.60
C SER A 44 -22.23 7.82 -33.70
N GLU A 45 -21.24 8.72 -33.75
CA GLU A 45 -20.03 8.67 -32.92
C GLU A 45 -20.35 8.88 -31.44
N LEU A 46 -21.22 9.85 -31.11
CA LEU A 46 -21.66 10.08 -29.74
C LEU A 46 -22.43 8.87 -29.18
N THR A 47 -23.24 8.23 -30.02
CA THR A 47 -23.95 7.00 -29.65
C THR A 47 -22.97 5.84 -29.44
N SER A 48 -21.93 5.74 -30.28
CA SER A 48 -20.86 4.75 -30.15
C SER A 48 -20.07 4.95 -28.85
N LEU A 49 -19.65 6.19 -28.57
CA LEU A 49 -18.95 6.58 -27.34
C LEU A 49 -19.76 6.23 -26.09
N SER A 50 -21.07 6.54 -26.09
CA SER A 50 -21.97 6.18 -24.98
C SER A 50 -21.99 4.67 -24.72
N ARG A 51 -22.07 3.86 -25.79
CA ARG A 51 -22.02 2.39 -25.67
C ARG A 51 -20.67 1.91 -25.15
N SER A 52 -19.57 2.49 -25.62
CA SER A 52 -18.22 2.15 -25.16
C SER A 52 -18.03 2.46 -23.67
N LEU A 53 -18.49 3.62 -23.19
CA LEU A 53 -18.45 3.96 -21.75
C LEU A 53 -19.28 2.99 -20.90
N GLN A 54 -20.47 2.61 -21.38
CA GLN A 54 -21.29 1.60 -20.71
C GLN A 54 -20.63 0.21 -20.70
N ALA A 55 -19.94 -0.16 -21.77
CA ALA A 55 -19.19 -1.42 -21.86
C ALA A 55 -18.01 -1.44 -20.88
N VAL A 56 -17.25 -0.35 -20.77
CA VAL A 56 -16.17 -0.18 -19.78
C VAL A 56 -16.73 -0.34 -18.38
N HIS A 57 -17.81 0.37 -18.04
CA HIS A 57 -18.43 0.29 -16.71
C HIS A 57 -18.84 -1.13 -16.36
N ARG A 58 -19.55 -1.83 -17.27
CA ARG A 58 -19.96 -3.22 -17.04
C ARG A 58 -18.77 -4.15 -16.87
N THR A 59 -17.74 -4.02 -17.70
CA THR A 59 -16.54 -4.87 -17.64
C THR A 59 -15.79 -4.64 -16.32
N ALA A 60 -15.57 -3.37 -15.93
CA ALA A 60 -14.92 -3.01 -14.68
C ALA A 60 -15.71 -3.45 -13.44
N SER A 61 -17.04 -3.29 -13.44
CA SER A 61 -17.90 -3.69 -12.32
C SER A 61 -18.14 -5.20 -12.24
N SER A 62 -17.92 -5.95 -13.32
CA SER A 62 -18.03 -7.41 -13.34
C SER A 62 -16.75 -8.14 -12.93
N GLN A 63 -15.66 -7.39 -12.72
CA GLN A 63 -14.35 -7.98 -12.48
C GLN A 63 -14.34 -8.70 -11.11
N PRO A 64 -14.03 -10.01 -11.06
CA PRO A 64 -13.95 -10.74 -9.80
C PRO A 64 -12.84 -10.13 -8.93
N ALA A 65 -13.14 -9.96 -7.63
CA ALA A 65 -12.18 -9.52 -6.61
C ALA A 65 -11.03 -10.53 -6.46
N THR A 66 -10.10 -10.55 -7.42
CA THR A 66 -8.90 -11.36 -7.34
C THR A 66 -7.86 -10.61 -6.50
N ALA A 67 -7.98 -10.81 -5.18
CA ALA A 67 -6.94 -10.66 -4.17
C ALA A 67 -5.92 -9.52 -4.42
N ALA A 68 -6.24 -8.32 -3.93
CA ALA A 68 -5.23 -7.34 -3.56
C ALA A 68 -5.69 -6.66 -2.25
N GLY A 69 -5.18 -7.17 -1.14
CA GLY A 69 -5.44 -6.63 0.21
C GLY A 69 -6.32 -7.56 1.06
N ALA A 70 -5.80 -7.93 2.23
CA ALA A 70 -6.53 -8.70 3.23
C ALA A 70 -7.78 -7.91 3.69
N GLY A 71 -8.96 -8.28 3.20
CA GLY A 71 -10.24 -7.73 3.67
C GLY A 71 -11.34 -7.49 2.61
N ALA A 72 -11.10 -7.65 1.32
CA ALA A 72 -12.11 -7.36 0.29
C ALA A 72 -13.12 -8.50 0.10
N ALA A 73 -14.41 -8.15 0.05
CA ALA A 73 -15.51 -9.08 -0.24
C ALA A 73 -15.44 -9.59 -1.70
N PRO A 74 -15.87 -10.83 -1.97
CA PRO A 74 -15.84 -11.40 -3.31
C PRO A 74 -16.83 -10.66 -4.25
N GLY A 75 -16.29 -9.87 -5.19
CA GLY A 75 -17.05 -9.17 -6.24
C GLY A 75 -16.73 -7.67 -6.39
N GLU A 76 -15.90 -7.10 -5.53
CA GLU A 76 -15.51 -5.69 -5.59
C GLU A 76 -14.15 -5.49 -6.28
N LEU A 77 -14.03 -4.38 -7.02
CA LEU A 77 -12.73 -3.90 -7.51
C LEU A 77 -11.74 -3.81 -6.33
N PRO A 78 -10.44 -4.03 -6.56
CA PRO A 78 -9.43 -3.85 -5.53
C PRO A 78 -9.59 -2.48 -4.85
N SER A 79 -9.66 -2.45 -3.52
CA SER A 79 -9.77 -1.20 -2.78
C SER A 79 -8.53 -0.34 -3.03
N ILE A 80 -8.71 0.81 -3.69
CA ILE A 80 -7.64 1.76 -3.98
C ILE A 80 -7.59 2.80 -2.83
N PRO A 81 -6.44 2.96 -2.15
CA PRO A 81 -6.24 4.04 -1.18
C PRO A 81 -6.60 5.42 -1.74
N GLN A 82 -7.27 6.26 -0.94
CA GLN A 82 -7.68 7.59 -1.38
C GLN A 82 -6.49 8.48 -1.76
N GLU A 83 -5.34 8.30 -1.10
CA GLU A 83 -4.14 9.05 -1.44
C GLU A 83 -3.64 8.73 -2.86
N LEU A 84 -3.80 7.50 -3.33
CA LEU A 84 -3.45 7.13 -4.71
C LEU A 84 -4.34 7.81 -5.73
N ILE A 85 -5.64 7.98 -5.43
CA ILE A 85 -6.57 8.74 -6.28
C ILE A 85 -6.09 10.19 -6.39
N MET A 86 -5.74 10.82 -5.27
CA MET A 86 -5.21 12.18 -5.25
C MET A 86 -3.91 12.34 -6.06
N TYR A 87 -3.06 11.32 -6.12
CA TYR A 87 -1.86 11.37 -6.96
C TYR A 87 -2.24 11.47 -8.44
N VAL A 88 -3.19 10.66 -8.90
CA VAL A 88 -3.68 10.68 -10.28
C VAL A 88 -4.39 12.01 -10.60
N GLU A 89 -5.26 12.50 -9.71
CA GLU A 89 -5.97 13.77 -9.90
C GLU A 89 -5.02 14.97 -10.03
N ASN A 90 -3.90 14.95 -9.30
CA ASN A 90 -2.88 16.01 -9.37
C ASN A 90 -1.85 15.78 -10.49
N GLY A 91 -2.02 14.75 -11.34
CA GLY A 91 -1.09 14.42 -12.43
C GLY A 91 0.27 13.89 -11.96
N ARG A 92 0.37 13.41 -10.71
CA ARG A 92 1.59 12.80 -10.14
C ARG A 92 1.61 11.31 -10.44
N ASN A 93 2.80 10.76 -10.72
CA ASN A 93 2.94 9.32 -10.95
C ASN A 93 2.53 8.51 -9.68
N PRO A 94 1.48 7.65 -9.76
CA PRO A 94 1.03 6.84 -8.63
C PRO A 94 2.09 5.85 -8.11
N ASP A 95 3.08 5.48 -8.93
CA ASP A 95 4.19 4.60 -8.50
C ASP A 95 4.98 5.20 -7.34
N ILE A 96 5.03 6.54 -7.26
CA ILE A 96 5.76 7.21 -6.18
C ILE A 96 5.11 6.92 -4.82
N TYR A 97 3.78 6.83 -4.73
CA TYR A 97 3.10 6.45 -3.49
C TYR A 97 3.51 5.05 -3.06
N THR A 98 3.54 4.09 -3.99
CA THR A 98 3.93 2.71 -3.66
C THR A 98 5.38 2.63 -3.19
N ARG A 99 6.28 3.40 -3.82
CA ARG A 99 7.69 3.53 -3.40
C ARG A 99 7.80 4.13 -1.99
N GLU A 100 7.11 5.24 -1.74
CA GLU A 100 7.08 5.91 -0.44
C GLU A 100 6.50 4.99 0.64
N PHE A 101 5.44 4.23 0.32
CA PHE A 101 4.84 3.27 1.22
C PHE A 101 5.83 2.18 1.65
N VAL A 102 6.54 1.58 0.69
CA VAL A 102 7.59 0.58 0.98
C VAL A 102 8.72 1.19 1.82
N GLU A 103 9.10 2.43 1.53
CA GLU A 103 10.12 3.14 2.30
C GLU A 103 9.68 3.40 3.74
N ILE A 104 8.44 3.83 3.95
CA ILE A 104 7.84 4.03 5.27
C ILE A 104 7.79 2.71 6.03
N VAL A 105 7.33 1.62 5.41
CA VAL A 105 7.27 0.29 6.04
C VAL A 105 8.66 -0.18 6.44
N ARG A 106 9.66 -0.02 5.55
CA ARG A 106 11.05 -0.39 5.85
C ARG A 106 11.61 0.43 7.01
N ARG A 107 11.46 1.75 6.98
CA ARG A 107 11.91 2.66 8.04
C ARG A 107 11.22 2.33 9.37
N GLY A 108 9.91 2.09 9.34
CA GLY A 108 9.12 1.68 10.50
C GLY A 108 9.60 0.36 11.09
N ASN A 109 9.83 -0.65 10.26
CA ASN A 109 10.35 -1.95 10.71
C ASN A 109 11.74 -1.82 11.35
N GLN A 110 12.66 -1.10 10.71
CA GLN A 110 14.00 -0.85 11.26
C GLN A 110 13.93 -0.09 12.58
N LEU A 111 13.10 0.96 12.66
CA LEU A 111 12.91 1.73 13.88
C LEU A 111 12.37 0.85 15.02
N MET A 112 11.36 0.02 14.75
CA MET A 112 10.79 -0.88 15.75
C MET A 112 11.83 -1.90 16.23
N ARG A 113 12.59 -2.50 15.31
CA ARG A 113 13.68 -3.42 15.66
C ARG A 113 14.73 -2.73 16.54
N GLY A 114 15.14 -1.51 16.17
CA GLY A 114 16.05 -0.71 16.97
C GLY A 114 15.53 -0.42 18.38
N LYS A 115 14.25 -0.04 18.51
CA LYS A 115 13.60 0.15 19.81
C LYS A 115 13.58 -1.15 20.63
N MET A 116 13.22 -2.28 20.02
CA MET A 116 13.22 -3.58 20.71
C MET A 116 14.62 -3.95 21.23
N HIS A 117 15.66 -3.72 20.43
CA HIS A 117 17.04 -3.94 20.88
C HIS A 117 17.45 -3.01 22.02
N ALA A 118 17.10 -1.72 21.94
CA ALA A 118 17.39 -0.76 23.00
C ALA A 118 16.67 -1.11 24.32
N PHE A 119 15.39 -1.50 24.25
CA PHE A 119 14.64 -1.94 25.44
C PHE A 119 15.17 -3.26 26.00
N SER A 120 15.61 -4.20 25.16
CA SER A 120 16.27 -5.42 25.62
C SER A 120 17.57 -5.11 26.36
N GLY A 121 18.42 -4.24 25.80
CA GLY A 121 19.66 -3.82 26.45
C GLY A 121 19.41 -3.08 27.77
N PHE A 122 18.42 -2.18 27.79
CA PHE A 122 18.03 -1.49 29.03
C PHE A 122 17.53 -2.45 30.10
N ARG A 123 16.69 -3.43 29.73
CA ARG A 123 16.25 -4.50 30.64
C ARG A 123 17.45 -5.22 31.24
N ASP A 124 18.41 -5.63 30.43
CA ASP A 124 19.56 -6.43 30.87
C ASP A 124 20.45 -5.64 31.83
N VAL A 125 20.75 -4.38 31.51
CA VAL A 125 21.52 -3.49 32.41
C VAL A 125 20.77 -3.21 33.71
N LEU A 126 19.48 -2.91 33.64
CA LEU A 126 18.68 -2.64 34.83
C LEU A 126 18.61 -3.88 35.75
N ALA A 127 18.40 -5.05 35.16
CA ALA A 127 18.38 -6.32 35.89
C ALA A 127 19.73 -6.63 36.54
N GLU A 128 20.84 -6.34 35.86
CA GLU A 128 22.18 -6.46 36.41
C GLU A 128 22.37 -5.57 37.64
N GLN A 129 22.02 -4.28 37.53
CA GLN A 129 22.19 -3.31 38.62
C GLN A 129 21.29 -3.63 39.82
N ILE A 130 20.05 -4.08 39.60
CA ILE A 130 19.16 -4.52 40.69
C ILE A 130 19.73 -5.76 41.36
N ALA A 131 20.20 -6.76 40.60
CA ALA A 131 20.78 -7.97 41.15
C ALA A 131 22.08 -7.71 41.95
N ALA A 132 22.87 -6.70 41.55
CA ALA A 132 24.06 -6.28 42.28
C ALA A 132 23.71 -5.49 43.57
N GLY A 133 22.76 -4.56 43.50
CA GLY A 133 22.39 -3.69 44.62
C GLY A 133 21.43 -4.32 45.64
N MET A 134 20.63 -5.30 45.23
CA MET A 134 19.60 -5.97 46.05
C MET A 134 19.68 -7.49 45.85
N PRO A 135 20.61 -8.18 46.52
CA PRO A 135 20.85 -9.61 46.31
C PRO A 135 19.65 -10.51 46.60
N GLU A 136 18.75 -10.08 47.48
CA GLU A 136 17.51 -10.77 47.84
C GLU A 136 16.50 -10.84 46.69
N LEU A 137 16.60 -9.95 45.69
CA LEU A 137 15.69 -9.89 44.54
C LEU A 137 16.22 -10.66 43.31
N LYS A 138 17.39 -11.30 43.39
CA LYS A 138 18.04 -11.96 42.24
C LYS A 138 17.14 -12.97 41.54
N GLU A 139 16.42 -13.79 42.31
CA GLU A 139 15.52 -14.82 41.77
C GLU A 139 14.32 -14.21 41.04
N ASP A 140 13.72 -13.17 41.62
CA ASP A 140 12.59 -12.46 41.03
C ASP A 140 13.00 -11.72 39.75
N VAL A 141 14.16 -11.05 39.76
CA VAL A 141 14.72 -10.39 38.58
C VAL A 141 15.00 -11.41 37.47
N ALA A 142 15.61 -12.55 37.79
CA ALA A 142 15.86 -13.61 36.81
C ALA A 142 14.56 -14.13 36.17
N LYS A 143 13.49 -14.26 36.96
CA LYS A 143 12.16 -14.64 36.47
C LYS A 143 11.56 -13.58 35.53
N VAL A 144 11.73 -12.29 35.83
CA VAL A 144 11.26 -11.19 34.97
C VAL A 144 12.05 -11.13 33.66
N VAL A 145 13.38 -11.28 33.70
CA VAL A 145 14.22 -11.28 32.50
C VAL A 145 13.85 -12.43 31.57
N THR A 146 13.68 -13.65 32.10
CA THR A 146 13.23 -14.79 31.28
C THR A 146 11.82 -14.58 30.71
N SER A 147 10.88 -14.07 31.50
CA SER A 147 9.50 -13.81 31.06
C SER A 147 9.41 -12.73 29.97
N THR A 148 10.38 -11.83 29.91
CA THR A 148 10.48 -10.77 28.89
C THR A 148 11.40 -11.14 27.72
N GLY A 149 11.79 -12.42 27.61
CA GLY A 149 12.56 -12.97 26.49
C GLY A 149 14.07 -12.69 26.55
N GLY A 150 14.62 -12.41 27.72
CA GLY A 150 16.05 -12.21 27.95
C GLY A 150 16.75 -13.45 28.50
N ASP A 151 18.08 -13.48 28.39
CA ASP A 151 18.89 -14.53 29.00
C ASP A 151 19.25 -14.16 30.44
N ALA A 152 18.45 -14.65 31.38
CA ALA A 152 18.70 -14.42 32.80
C ALA A 152 20.03 -15.00 33.29
N LYS A 153 20.55 -16.08 32.70
CA LYS A 153 21.84 -16.64 33.12
C LYS A 153 22.99 -15.70 32.80
N ALA A 154 22.97 -15.10 31.61
CA ALA A 154 23.96 -14.11 31.19
C ALA A 154 23.93 -12.88 32.10
N VAL A 155 22.73 -12.36 32.42
CA VAL A 155 22.58 -11.18 33.28
C VAL A 155 23.02 -11.46 34.73
N MET A 156 22.64 -12.62 35.30
CA MET A 156 23.05 -12.98 36.66
C MET A 156 24.55 -13.22 36.78
N ALA A 157 25.19 -13.79 35.74
CA ALA A 157 26.63 -13.95 35.69
C ALA A 157 27.35 -12.59 35.64
N ALA A 158 26.84 -11.63 34.85
CA ALA A 158 27.37 -10.27 34.80
C ALA A 158 27.24 -9.55 36.16
N ALA A 159 26.09 -9.65 36.82
CA ALA A 159 25.86 -9.05 38.13
C ALA A 159 26.82 -9.60 39.22
N ALA A 160 27.08 -10.91 39.21
CA ALA A 160 28.02 -11.54 40.12
C ALA A 160 29.47 -11.05 39.90
N ALA A 161 29.89 -10.87 38.64
CA ALA A 161 31.21 -10.34 38.31
C ALA A 161 31.37 -8.88 38.79
N ASN A 162 30.33 -8.06 38.67
CA ASN A 162 30.36 -6.66 39.08
C ASN A 162 30.36 -6.48 40.61
N SER A 163 29.69 -7.37 41.35
CA SER A 163 29.67 -7.37 42.82
C SER A 163 31.01 -7.74 43.48
N GLY A 164 31.96 -8.34 42.74
CA GLY A 164 33.28 -8.74 43.26
C GLY A 164 34.39 -7.69 43.07
N SER A 165 34.09 -6.54 42.46
CA SER A 165 35.07 -5.49 42.16
C SER A 165 34.89 -4.21 43.00
N GLN A 166 34.10 -4.27 44.08
CA GLN A 166 33.93 -3.21 45.08
C GLN A 166 34.38 -3.65 46.47
#